data_AF-A0A8J2Y9T2-F1
#
_entry.id   AF-A0A8J2Y9T2-F1
#
_cell.length_a   1.000
_cell.length_b   1.000
_cell.length_c   1.000
_cell.angle_alpha   90.00
_cell.angle_beta   90.00
_cell.angle_gamma   90.00
#
_symmetry.space_group_name_H-M   'P 1'
#
loop_
_entity.id
_entity.type
_entity.pdbx_description
1 polymer ?
#
loop_
_entity_poly.entity_id
_entity_poly.type
_entity_poly.pdbx_seq_one_letter_code
_entity_poly.pdbx_strand_id
1 'polypeptide(L)'
;MTTYILQTIAFQLVFLILYEVLLKKETFFQWNRVYLLGTPIIALLLPFIKIEALQTAVPQNLIVSLPEITIGTAINAIHNNPLVTSAAPSTIEIILLTGIVISTLLFVWKLFKIRQLKRKGKQETLENTTIVHVPNSTDAFSFAGTIFLGESLNQKNKKYILAHERVHVKQKHYVDLLYFELLRIVFWFNPLVYLYQKRIATVHEYIADAEVLSQTEKTSYYQNLLSEVFQTHTVSFINTFFNPSLIKKRIVMLHKTKSRKIQLFKFALLLPLLTLFVAISSCEQSQTDNSQNDGLQTIVEIEQVEDGKDYPLDVPFAIIDQAPIYPGCENLSTNEELKECFSDKITKLISENFDTSVAKDSGLNGKQRISVQFTINQEGELSNVVARAPYEPFVQEAIRVMNLIPLLTPGKHEDKSVSVLYSVPIIFEIPK
;
A
#
# COMPACT_ATOMS: atom_id res chain seq x y z
N MET A 1 -7.97 3.26 -6.24
CA MET A 1 -7.92 4.33 -5.20
C MET A 1 -7.90 3.76 -3.78
N THR A 2 -8.82 2.86 -3.42
CA THR A 2 -8.92 2.24 -2.09
C THR A 2 -7.64 1.50 -1.65
N THR A 3 -7.08 0.66 -2.52
CA THR A 3 -5.80 -0.05 -2.30
C THR A 3 -4.65 0.88 -1.93
N TYR A 4 -4.46 1.96 -2.71
CA TYR A 4 -3.47 3.02 -2.46
C TYR A 4 -3.62 3.68 -1.08
N ILE A 5 -4.86 4.01 -0.68
CA ILE A 5 -5.13 4.60 0.64
C ILE A 5 -4.75 3.61 1.76
N LEU A 6 -5.10 2.33 1.60
CA LEU A 6 -4.80 1.28 2.57
C LEU A 6 -3.28 1.06 2.71
N GLN A 7 -2.56 0.93 1.59
CA GLN A 7 -1.09 0.81 1.56
C GLN A 7 -0.42 2.02 2.23
N THR A 8 -0.87 3.25 1.92
CA THR A 8 -0.36 4.49 2.53
C THR A 8 -0.53 4.49 4.05
N ILE A 9 -1.71 4.09 4.56
CA ILE A 9 -2.00 4.00 5.99
C ILE A 9 -1.13 2.93 6.67
N ALA A 10 -0.95 1.76 6.03
CA ALA A 10 -0.11 0.68 6.54
C ALA A 10 1.36 1.14 6.69
N PHE A 11 1.94 1.78 5.67
CA PHE A 11 3.31 2.32 5.75
C PHE A 11 3.45 3.40 6.82
N GLN A 12 2.50 4.33 6.92
CA GLN A 12 2.49 5.34 7.98
C GLN A 12 2.45 4.74 9.39
N LEU A 13 1.70 3.64 9.58
CA LEU A 13 1.59 2.92 10.84
C LEU A 13 2.91 2.27 11.24
N VAL A 14 3.59 1.57 10.32
CA VAL A 14 4.88 0.93 10.63
C VAL A 14 5.96 1.98 10.94
N PHE A 15 6.02 3.09 10.18
CA PHE A 15 6.95 4.19 10.49
C PHE A 15 6.69 4.85 11.85
N LEU A 16 5.43 4.92 12.31
CA LEU A 16 5.10 5.40 13.66
C LEU A 16 5.52 4.40 14.73
N ILE A 17 5.31 3.10 14.54
CA ILE A 17 5.75 2.06 15.48
C ILE A 17 7.27 2.08 15.63
N LEU A 18 8.00 2.16 14.52
CA LEU A 18 9.47 2.29 14.51
C LEU A 18 9.93 3.50 15.32
N TYR A 19 9.27 4.65 15.16
CA TYR A 19 9.55 5.85 15.95
C TYR A 19 9.28 5.65 17.45
N GLU A 20 8.12 5.10 17.84
CA GLU A 20 7.73 4.89 19.24
C GLU A 20 8.70 3.99 20.00
N VAL A 21 9.13 2.88 19.37
CA VAL A 21 9.93 1.84 20.01
C VAL A 21 11.41 2.25 20.12
N LEU A 22 11.98 2.77 19.03
CA LEU A 22 13.42 3.04 18.91
C LEU A 22 13.82 4.51 19.05
N LEU A 23 13.20 5.42 18.29
CA LEU A 23 13.74 6.77 18.04
C LEU A 23 13.27 7.83 19.06
N LYS A 24 12.02 7.74 19.51
CA LYS A 24 11.41 8.63 20.52
C LYS A 24 12.19 8.74 21.83
N LYS A 25 12.98 7.70 22.16
CA LYS A 25 13.81 7.65 23.37
C LYS A 25 15.15 8.37 23.19
N GLU A 26 15.56 8.70 21.96
CA GLU A 26 16.85 9.33 21.68
C GLU A 26 16.80 10.85 21.87
N THR A 27 17.89 11.46 22.35
CA THR A 27 17.99 12.91 22.55
C THR A 27 18.41 13.67 21.27
N PHE A 28 18.42 13.00 20.12
CA PHE A 28 18.70 13.60 18.81
C PHE A 28 17.44 14.28 18.26
N PHE A 29 16.97 15.33 18.93
CA PHE A 29 15.66 15.94 18.66
C PHE A 29 15.50 16.46 17.22
N GLN A 30 16.52 17.06 16.62
CA GLN A 30 16.50 17.49 15.22
C GLN A 30 16.36 16.31 14.24
N TRP A 31 16.99 15.16 14.51
CA TRP A 31 16.82 13.96 13.67
C TRP A 31 15.43 13.34 13.86
N ASN A 32 14.89 13.35 15.08
CA ASN A 32 13.49 12.99 15.34
C ASN A 32 12.50 13.93 14.61
N ARG A 33 12.79 15.23 14.54
CA ARG A 33 12.02 16.22 13.76
C ARG A 33 12.04 15.90 12.27
N VAL A 34 13.23 15.69 11.69
CA VAL A 34 13.38 15.33 10.26
C VAL A 34 12.68 14.00 9.92
N TYR A 35 12.85 12.97 10.76
CA TYR A 35 12.17 11.68 10.58
C TYR A 35 10.64 11.86 10.53
N LEU A 36 10.06 12.50 11.55
CA LEU A 36 8.60 12.67 11.65
C LEU A 36 8.01 13.52 10.53
N LEU A 37 8.77 14.47 9.98
CA LEU A 37 8.33 15.26 8.81
C LEU A 37 8.44 14.47 7.50
N GLY A 38 9.51 13.67 7.34
CA GLY A 38 9.80 12.93 6.11
C GLY A 38 8.96 11.66 5.92
N THR A 39 8.77 10.83 6.95
CA THR A 39 8.10 9.52 6.78
C THR A 39 6.65 9.58 6.28
N PRO A 40 5.81 10.59 6.59
CA PRO A 40 4.49 10.71 5.98
C PRO A 40 4.54 10.96 4.47
N ILE A 41 5.53 11.71 3.97
CA ILE A 41 5.74 11.96 2.54
C ILE A 41 6.25 10.69 1.86
N ILE A 42 7.23 10.01 2.46
CA ILE A 42 7.77 8.76 1.92
C ILE A 42 6.67 7.69 1.83
N ALA A 43 5.81 7.56 2.85
CA ALA A 43 4.66 6.66 2.82
C ALA A 43 3.64 6.97 1.71
N LEU A 44 3.51 8.26 1.31
CA LEU A 44 2.63 8.70 0.21
C LEU A 44 3.23 8.39 -1.17
N LEU A 45 4.56 8.49 -1.30
CA LEU A 45 5.30 8.27 -2.54
C LEU A 45 5.60 6.79 -2.80
N LEU A 46 5.78 5.97 -1.76
CA LEU A 46 6.15 4.55 -1.86
C LEU A 46 5.31 3.73 -2.85
N PRO A 47 3.96 3.79 -2.86
CA PRO A 47 3.15 3.01 -3.80
C PRO A 47 3.36 3.35 -5.29
N PHE A 48 3.99 4.50 -5.60
CA PHE A 48 4.33 4.88 -6.98
C PHE A 48 5.71 4.39 -7.41
N ILE A 49 6.54 3.90 -6.49
CA ILE A 49 7.88 3.39 -6.78
C ILE A 49 7.78 1.90 -7.11
N LYS A 50 7.57 1.59 -8.39
CA LYS A 50 7.67 0.24 -8.93
C LYS A 50 9.05 0.03 -9.54
N ILE A 51 9.72 -1.07 -9.20
CA ILE A 51 11.02 -1.43 -9.77
C ILE A 51 10.83 -2.62 -10.71
N GLU A 52 10.90 -2.36 -12.01
CA GLU A 52 10.74 -3.37 -13.08
C GLU A 52 11.72 -4.54 -12.93
N ALA A 53 12.96 -4.28 -12.49
CA ALA A 53 13.98 -5.29 -12.25
C ALA A 53 13.62 -6.34 -11.17
N LEU A 54 12.62 -6.09 -10.32
CA LEU A 54 12.09 -7.08 -9.37
C LEU A 54 10.94 -7.92 -9.95
N GLN A 55 10.29 -7.45 -11.02
CA GLN A 55 9.22 -8.19 -11.70
C GLN A 55 9.80 -9.37 -12.51
N THR A 56 11.03 -9.23 -13.00
CA THR A 56 11.80 -10.29 -13.68
C THR A 56 12.42 -11.33 -12.73
N ALA A 57 12.37 -11.12 -11.42
CA ALA A 57 13.02 -11.98 -10.43
C ALA A 57 12.13 -13.13 -9.91
N VAL A 58 10.85 -13.15 -10.29
CA VAL A 58 9.92 -14.25 -10.01
C VAL A 58 9.55 -14.89 -11.35
N PRO A 59 10.00 -16.13 -11.65
CA PRO A 59 9.51 -16.84 -12.82
C PRO A 59 8.00 -17.04 -12.64
N GLN A 60 7.19 -16.39 -13.47
CA GLN A 60 5.75 -16.62 -13.46
C GLN A 60 5.50 -18.08 -13.84
N ASN A 61 4.54 -18.71 -13.13
CA ASN A 61 4.25 -20.13 -13.23
C ASN A 61 3.79 -20.53 -14.65
N LEU A 62 4.75 -20.82 -15.53
CA LEU A 62 5.03 -22.14 -16.10
C LEU A 62 3.91 -23.03 -16.62
N ILE A 63 2.73 -22.48 -16.86
CA ILE A 63 1.63 -23.13 -17.53
C ILE A 63 1.32 -22.29 -18.77
N VAL A 64 1.53 -22.89 -19.95
CA VAL A 64 1.04 -22.30 -21.20
C VAL A 64 -0.47 -22.42 -21.18
N SER A 65 -1.15 -21.35 -20.74
CA SER A 65 -2.59 -21.23 -20.93
C SER A 65 -2.83 -20.91 -22.39
N LEU A 66 -3.39 -21.88 -23.11
CA LEU A 66 -3.98 -21.63 -24.42
C LEU A 66 -5.20 -20.69 -24.29
N PRO A 67 -5.55 -19.93 -25.34
CA PRO A 67 -6.66 -18.99 -25.31
C PRO A 67 -7.99 -19.68 -24.98
N GLU A 68 -8.93 -18.92 -24.41
CA GLU A 68 -10.26 -19.41 -24.04
C GLU A 68 -11.06 -19.83 -25.28
N ILE A 69 -11.41 -21.11 -25.35
CA ILE A 69 -12.23 -21.67 -26.41
C ILE A 69 -13.70 -21.54 -25.98
N THR A 70 -14.45 -20.63 -26.61
CA THR A 70 -15.91 -20.50 -26.39
C THR A 70 -16.70 -21.31 -27.41
N ILE A 71 -17.25 -22.45 -27.00
CA ILE A 71 -18.09 -23.31 -27.85
C ILE A 71 -19.54 -22.81 -27.79
N GLY A 72 -19.98 -22.14 -28.86
CA GLY A 72 -21.31 -21.54 -28.97
C GLY A 72 -21.40 -20.58 -30.16
N THR A 73 -22.60 -20.07 -30.46
CA THR A 73 -22.75 -19.08 -31.54
C THR A 73 -22.00 -17.80 -31.20
N ALA A 74 -21.04 -17.43 -32.06
CA ALA A 74 -20.32 -16.17 -31.94
C ALA A 74 -21.28 -14.98 -32.13
N ILE A 75 -21.85 -14.48 -31.03
CA ILE A 75 -22.48 -13.18 -31.02
C ILE A 75 -21.34 -12.18 -31.19
N ASN A 76 -21.17 -11.66 -32.41
CA ASN A 76 -20.27 -10.56 -32.70
C ASN A 76 -20.52 -9.45 -31.68
N ALA A 77 -19.58 -9.27 -30.75
CA ALA A 77 -19.64 -8.18 -29.80
C ALA A 77 -19.52 -6.88 -30.60
N ILE A 78 -20.66 -6.25 -30.85
CA ILE A 78 -20.72 -4.94 -31.50
C ILE A 78 -19.82 -4.04 -30.67
N HIS A 79 -18.73 -3.55 -31.28
CA HIS A 79 -17.85 -2.54 -30.71
C HIS A 79 -18.60 -1.21 -30.61
N ASN A 80 -19.54 -1.17 -29.68
CA ASN A 80 -20.02 0.05 -29.08
C ASN A 80 -18.83 0.64 -28.34
N ASN A 81 -18.06 1.50 -29.02
CA ASN A 81 -17.17 2.44 -28.34
C ASN A 81 -18.01 3.06 -27.21
N PRO A 82 -17.66 2.86 -25.93
CA PRO A 82 -18.43 3.45 -24.87
C PRO A 82 -18.36 4.96 -25.07
N LEU A 83 -19.50 5.60 -25.34
CA LEU A 83 -19.60 7.03 -25.13
C LEU A 83 -19.07 7.28 -23.72
N VAL A 84 -18.11 8.20 -23.60
CA VAL A 84 -17.53 8.60 -22.31
C VAL A 84 -18.60 9.38 -21.54
N THR A 85 -19.57 8.62 -21.06
CA THR A 85 -20.56 9.04 -20.08
C THR A 85 -19.73 9.27 -18.83
N SER A 86 -19.51 10.53 -18.46
CA SER A 86 -18.76 10.88 -17.26
C SER A 86 -19.41 10.18 -16.08
N ALA A 87 -18.77 9.12 -15.57
CA ALA A 87 -19.32 8.33 -14.48
C ALA A 87 -19.62 9.28 -13.31
N ALA A 88 -20.86 9.23 -12.80
CA ALA A 88 -21.21 10.01 -11.62
C ALA A 88 -20.26 9.62 -10.48
N PRO A 89 -19.68 10.59 -9.75
CA PRO A 89 -18.68 10.30 -8.72
C PRO A 89 -19.27 9.35 -7.68
N SER A 90 -18.48 8.36 -7.26
CA SER A 90 -18.97 7.35 -6.33
C SER A 90 -19.34 7.98 -4.99
N THR A 91 -20.28 7.36 -4.24
CA THR A 91 -20.68 7.85 -2.91
C THR A 91 -19.49 8.06 -1.98
N ILE A 92 -18.43 7.24 -2.12
CA ILE A 92 -17.19 7.35 -1.37
C ILE A 92 -16.40 8.61 -1.75
N GLU A 93 -16.30 8.95 -3.04
CA GLU A 93 -15.66 10.19 -3.51
C GLU A 93 -16.38 11.44 -3.00
N ILE A 94 -17.72 11.42 -3.00
CA ILE A 94 -18.55 12.53 -2.48
C ILE A 94 -18.29 12.72 -0.98
N ILE A 95 -18.24 11.64 -0.20
CA ILE A 95 -17.93 11.68 1.25
C ILE A 95 -16.49 12.20 1.49
N LEU A 96 -15.52 11.75 0.70
CA LEU A 96 -14.14 12.22 0.80
C LEU A 96 -14.02 13.72 0.52
N LEU A 97 -14.67 14.20 -0.55
CA LEU A 97 -14.64 15.60 -0.98
C LEU A 97 -15.36 16.52 0.02
N THR A 98 -16.52 16.12 0.55
CA THR A 98 -17.22 16.88 1.59
C THR A 98 -16.39 17.01 2.87
N GLY A 99 -15.69 15.95 3.29
CA GLY A 99 -14.78 16.00 4.43
C GLY A 99 -13.56 16.92 4.22
N ILE A 100 -13.03 17.01 3.00
CA ILE A 100 -11.98 17.98 2.62
C ILE A 100 -12.50 19.42 2.75
N VAL A 101 -13.70 19.70 2.23
CA VAL A 101 -14.33 21.03 2.31
C VAL A 101 -14.54 21.48 3.75
N ILE A 102 -15.13 20.62 4.59
CA ILE A 102 -15.33 20.88 6.02
C ILE A 102 -13.98 21.13 6.73
N SER A 103 -12.97 20.28 6.48
CA SER A 103 -11.65 20.44 7.09
C SER A 103 -10.97 21.76 6.68
N THR A 104 -11.13 22.16 5.42
CA THR A 104 -10.60 23.44 4.90
C THR A 104 -11.29 24.64 5.58
N LEU A 105 -12.62 24.60 5.72
CA LEU A 105 -13.37 25.67 6.42
C LEU A 105 -12.93 25.82 7.88
N LEU A 106 -12.77 24.70 8.60
CA LEU A 106 -12.27 24.69 9.98
C LEU A 106 -10.83 25.26 10.07
N PHE A 107 -9.96 24.92 9.12
CA PHE A 107 -8.60 25.45 9.05
C PHE A 107 -8.58 26.97 8.81
N VAL A 108 -9.37 27.47 7.86
CA VAL A 108 -9.50 28.91 7.58
C VAL A 108 -10.04 29.67 8.80
N TRP A 109 -11.00 29.10 9.52
CA TRP A 109 -11.55 29.69 10.75
C TRP A 109 -10.51 29.77 11.89
N LYS A 110 -9.67 28.75 12.08
CA LYS A 110 -8.53 28.81 13.03
C LYS A 110 -7.58 29.96 12.68
N LEU A 111 -7.19 30.07 11.40
CA LEU A 111 -6.31 31.16 10.93
C LEU A 111 -6.96 32.54 11.12
N PHE A 112 -8.27 32.66 10.89
CA PHE A 112 -9.01 33.89 11.14
C PHE A 112 -8.97 34.28 12.63
N LYS A 113 -9.22 33.35 13.56
CA LYS A 113 -9.12 33.62 15.00
C LYS A 113 -7.74 34.10 15.43
N ILE A 114 -6.66 33.48 14.94
CA ILE A 114 -5.28 33.91 15.25
C ILE A 114 -5.01 35.31 14.71
N ARG A 115 -5.44 35.62 13.47
CA ARG A 115 -5.35 36.98 12.90
C ARG A 115 -6.17 38.00 13.69
N GLN A 116 -7.35 37.63 14.16
CA GLN A 116 -8.21 38.49 15.00
C GLN A 116 -7.52 38.80 16.33
N LEU A 117 -6.91 37.81 16.97
CA LEU A 117 -6.15 38.00 18.21
C LEU A 117 -4.95 38.94 18.00
N LYS A 118 -4.15 38.73 16.94
CA LYS A 118 -3.02 39.62 16.58
C LYS A 118 -3.45 41.06 16.30
N ARG A 119 -4.64 41.27 15.73
CA ARG A 119 -5.20 42.61 15.48
C ARG A 119 -5.75 43.30 16.74
N LYS A 120 -6.18 42.54 17.75
CA LYS A 120 -6.77 43.08 19.00
C LYS A 120 -5.75 43.32 20.12
N GLY A 121 -4.68 42.52 20.19
CA GLY A 121 -3.65 42.66 21.22
C GLY A 121 -2.71 43.84 20.98
N LYS A 122 -2.17 44.42 22.06
CA LYS A 122 -1.16 45.48 21.99
C LYS A 122 0.15 44.88 21.48
N GLN A 123 0.75 45.50 20.46
CA GLN A 123 1.96 45.01 19.82
C GLN A 123 3.19 45.77 20.31
N GLU A 124 4.22 45.03 20.67
CA GLU A 124 5.55 45.51 21.05
C GLU A 124 6.56 44.78 20.16
N THR A 125 7.57 45.47 19.62
CA THR A 125 8.59 44.83 18.77
C THR A 125 9.92 44.83 19.48
N LEU A 126 10.46 43.64 19.75
CA LEU A 126 11.72 43.45 20.45
C LEU A 126 12.60 42.49 19.65
N GLU A 127 13.81 42.92 19.27
CA GLU A 127 14.84 42.07 18.61
C GLU A 127 14.28 41.24 17.42
N ASN A 128 13.71 41.92 16.40
CA ASN A 128 13.06 41.30 15.24
C ASN A 128 11.89 40.32 15.54
N THR A 129 11.35 40.33 16.75
CA THR A 129 10.19 39.50 17.14
C THR A 129 9.02 40.39 17.56
N THR A 130 7.84 40.19 17.00
CA THR A 130 6.62 40.88 17.45
C THR A 130 6.06 40.17 18.68
N ILE A 131 5.98 40.86 19.81
CA ILE A 131 5.31 40.42 21.02
C ILE A 131 3.90 41.03 21.03
N VAL A 132 2.89 40.21 21.32
CA VAL A 132 1.49 40.63 21.44
C VAL A 132 1.05 40.32 22.86
N HIS A 133 0.79 41.37 23.64
CA HIS A 133 0.25 41.21 24.99
C HIS A 133 -1.24 40.91 24.91
N VAL A 134 -1.65 39.79 25.54
CA VAL A 134 -3.03 39.32 25.57
C VAL A 134 -3.62 39.62 26.96
N PRO A 135 -4.64 40.50 27.05
CA PRO A 135 -5.23 40.85 28.33
C PRO A 135 -6.00 39.66 28.93
N ASN A 136 -5.96 39.53 30.26
CA ASN A 136 -6.67 38.51 31.03
C ASN A 136 -6.37 37.04 30.64
N SER A 137 -5.17 36.74 30.15
CA SER A 137 -4.69 35.37 29.92
C SER A 137 -3.36 35.14 30.64
N THR A 138 -3.15 33.93 31.15
CA THR A 138 -1.87 33.41 31.64
C THR A 138 -1.07 32.68 30.55
N ASP A 139 -1.64 32.48 29.36
CA ASP A 139 -1.03 31.65 28.32
C ASP A 139 0.16 32.35 27.64
N ALA A 140 1.18 31.57 27.30
CA ALA A 140 2.24 31.96 26.41
C ALA A 140 2.30 30.99 25.23
N PHE A 141 2.35 31.50 24.00
CA PHE A 141 2.53 30.69 22.80
C PHE A 141 3.05 31.52 21.63
N SER A 142 3.66 30.87 20.64
CA SER A 142 4.22 31.54 19.47
C SER A 142 3.66 31.00 18.17
N PHE A 143 3.40 31.91 17.22
CA PHE A 143 2.86 31.57 15.91
C PHE A 143 3.31 32.57 14.85
N ALA A 144 3.79 32.08 13.70
CA ALA A 144 4.16 32.89 12.53
C ALA A 144 5.00 34.14 12.86
N GLY A 145 6.12 33.96 13.58
CA GLY A 145 7.03 35.06 13.97
C GLY A 145 6.51 35.99 15.06
N THR A 146 5.37 35.66 15.68
CA THR A 146 4.72 36.46 16.72
C THR A 146 4.68 35.66 18.02
N ILE A 147 5.10 36.25 19.14
CA ILE A 147 4.94 35.67 20.48
C ILE A 147 3.72 36.32 21.12
N PHE A 148 2.75 35.51 21.53
CA PHE A 148 1.60 35.94 22.31
C PHE A 148 1.92 35.67 23.78
N LEU A 149 1.75 36.69 24.62
CA LEU A 149 2.12 36.63 26.03
C LEU A 149 1.00 37.17 26.91
N GLY A 150 0.58 36.37 27.88
CA GLY A 150 -0.35 36.78 28.92
C GLY A 150 0.16 37.94 29.78
N GLU A 151 -0.69 38.94 30.01
CA GLU A 151 -0.35 40.09 30.88
C GLU A 151 -0.22 39.70 32.38
N SER A 152 -0.81 38.57 32.82
CA SER A 152 -0.81 38.13 34.23
C SER A 152 0.37 37.23 34.63
N LEU A 153 1.38 37.07 33.78
CA LEU A 153 2.57 36.25 34.06
C LEU A 153 3.56 36.93 35.02
N ASN A 154 4.08 36.16 35.99
CA ASN A 154 5.05 36.63 36.97
C ASN A 154 6.36 37.09 36.27
N GLN A 155 6.78 38.34 36.53
CA GLN A 155 7.96 38.97 35.91
C GLN A 155 9.23 38.12 35.99
N LYS A 156 9.43 37.35 37.08
CA LYS A 156 10.64 36.53 37.26
C LYS A 156 10.66 35.30 36.34
N ASN A 157 9.50 34.76 35.99
CA ASN A 157 9.34 33.59 35.12
C ASN A 157 9.32 34.01 33.64
N LYS A 158 8.79 35.20 33.33
CA LYS A 158 8.65 35.80 31.99
C LYS A 158 9.94 35.74 31.16
N LYS A 159 11.13 35.88 31.76
CA LYS A 159 12.43 35.74 31.06
C LYS A 159 12.63 34.36 30.44
N TYR A 160 12.31 33.29 31.17
CA TYR A 160 12.51 31.91 30.72
C TYR A 160 11.44 31.49 29.71
N ILE A 161 10.19 31.93 29.92
CA ILE A 161 9.08 31.73 28.98
C ILE A 161 9.38 32.42 27.65
N LEU A 162 9.82 33.68 27.67
CA LEU A 162 10.18 34.41 26.45
C LEU A 162 11.38 33.76 25.73
N ALA A 163 12.37 33.24 26.47
CA ALA A 163 13.48 32.49 25.89
C ALA A 163 12.99 31.21 25.19
N HIS A 164 12.07 30.46 25.80
CA HIS A 164 11.46 29.26 25.24
C HIS A 164 10.67 29.56 23.95
N GLU A 165 9.74 30.51 23.99
CA GLU A 165 8.91 30.91 22.83
C GLU A 165 9.75 31.47 21.67
N ARG A 166 10.86 32.15 21.97
CA ARG A 166 11.81 32.59 20.95
C ARG A 166 12.47 31.43 20.19
N VAL A 167 12.65 30.26 20.79
CA VAL A 167 13.17 29.08 20.08
C VAL A 167 12.17 28.57 19.06
N HIS A 168 10.88 28.52 19.40
CA HIS A 168 9.80 28.13 18.48
C HIS A 168 9.69 29.06 17.27
N VAL A 169 9.87 30.38 17.49
CA VAL A 169 10.00 31.37 16.41
C VAL A 169 11.26 31.12 15.57
N LYS A 170 12.43 31.04 16.19
CA LYS A 170 13.75 30.86 15.54
C LYS A 170 13.80 29.59 14.67
N GLN A 171 13.29 28.47 15.19
CA GLN A 171 13.24 27.18 14.48
C GLN A 171 12.00 26.99 13.60
N LYS A 172 11.13 28.02 13.51
CA LYS A 172 9.90 28.06 12.69
C LYS A 172 8.96 26.86 12.93
N HIS A 173 8.79 26.43 14.18
CA HIS A 173 7.97 25.26 14.54
C HIS A 173 6.50 25.37 14.06
N TYR A 174 5.99 26.57 13.87
CA TYR A 174 4.67 26.81 13.27
C TYR A 174 4.53 26.25 11.83
N VAL A 175 5.61 26.18 11.04
CA VAL A 175 5.58 25.65 9.66
C VAL A 175 5.32 24.15 9.68
N ASP A 176 6.01 23.40 10.54
CA ASP A 176 5.81 21.97 10.77
C ASP A 176 4.35 21.67 11.18
N LEU A 177 3.78 22.50 12.05
CA LEU A 177 2.38 22.34 12.50
C LEU A 177 1.39 22.66 11.38
N LEU A 178 1.65 23.66 10.54
CA LEU A 178 0.85 23.96 9.35
C LEU A 178 0.92 22.83 8.32
N TYR A 179 2.10 22.23 8.11
CA TYR A 179 2.28 21.06 7.25
C TYR A 179 1.37 19.89 7.68
N PHE A 180 1.29 19.60 8.99
CA PHE A 180 0.37 18.57 9.48
C PHE A 180 -1.11 18.98 9.45
N GLU A 181 -1.47 20.26 9.60
CA GLU A 181 -2.84 20.71 9.35
C GLU A 181 -3.23 20.54 7.87
N LEU A 182 -2.33 20.80 6.92
CA LEU A 182 -2.56 20.52 5.49
C LEU A 182 -2.75 19.02 5.21
N LEU A 183 -1.89 18.16 5.77
CA LEU A 183 -2.08 16.71 5.68
C LEU A 183 -3.41 16.26 6.31
N ARG A 184 -3.87 16.90 7.39
CA ARG A 184 -5.18 16.62 8.01
C ARG A 184 -6.37 17.12 7.21
N ILE A 185 -6.20 18.02 6.24
CA ILE A 185 -7.27 18.37 5.29
C ILE A 185 -7.45 17.24 4.27
N VAL A 186 -6.33 16.77 3.67
CA VAL A 186 -6.34 15.70 2.67
C VAL A 186 -6.73 14.35 3.30
N PHE A 187 -6.14 14.03 4.45
CA PHE A 187 -6.33 12.76 5.17
C PHE A 187 -7.14 12.97 6.45
N TRP A 188 -8.26 13.71 6.36
CA TRP A 188 -9.10 14.06 7.51
C TRP A 188 -9.60 12.86 8.31
N PHE A 189 -9.83 11.73 7.64
CA PHE A 189 -10.29 10.45 8.19
C PHE A 189 -9.16 9.61 8.81
N ASN A 190 -7.89 9.93 8.57
CA ASN A 190 -6.75 9.10 8.98
C ASN A 190 -6.21 9.55 10.37
N PRO A 191 -6.41 8.76 11.45
CA PRO A 191 -5.98 9.14 12.79
C PRO A 191 -4.45 9.21 12.95
N LEU A 192 -3.68 8.56 12.09
CA LEU A 192 -2.21 8.52 12.18
C LEU A 192 -1.60 9.91 11.97
N VAL A 193 -2.17 10.74 11.09
CA VAL A 193 -1.68 12.10 10.84
C VAL A 193 -1.82 12.98 12.09
N TYR A 194 -2.90 12.82 12.85
CA TYR A 194 -3.12 13.49 14.13
C TYR A 194 -2.10 13.01 15.19
N LEU A 195 -1.74 11.72 15.16
CA LEU A 195 -0.71 11.17 16.04
C LEU A 195 0.68 11.72 15.69
N TYR A 196 1.05 11.78 14.41
CA TYR A 196 2.26 12.44 13.93
C TYR A 196 2.32 13.90 14.39
N GLN A 197 1.22 14.67 14.23
CA GLN A 197 1.15 16.06 14.70
C GLN A 197 1.42 16.18 16.21
N LYS A 198 0.82 15.28 17.02
CA LYS A 198 1.07 15.21 18.47
C LYS A 198 2.52 14.83 18.80
N ARG A 199 3.20 14.04 17.95
CA ARG A 199 4.62 13.68 18.15
C ARG A 199 5.56 14.80 17.76
N ILE A 200 5.35 15.49 16.64
CA ILE A 200 6.22 16.61 16.24
C ILE A 200 6.13 17.76 17.25
N ALA A 201 4.93 18.07 17.75
CA ALA A 201 4.75 19.05 18.82
C ALA A 201 5.53 18.67 20.08
N THR A 202 5.47 17.39 20.49
CA THR A 202 6.27 16.90 21.63
C THR A 202 7.79 17.04 21.39
N VAL A 203 8.27 16.90 20.15
CA VAL A 203 9.68 17.11 19.79
C VAL A 203 10.06 18.59 19.77
N HIS A 204 9.16 19.49 19.35
CA HIS A 204 9.36 20.94 19.43
C HIS A 204 9.60 21.41 20.86
N GLU A 205 8.82 20.91 21.82
CA GLU A 205 9.01 21.17 23.26
C GLU A 205 10.42 20.76 23.72
N TYR A 206 10.88 19.56 23.34
CA TYR A 206 12.21 19.06 23.71
C TYR A 206 13.34 19.90 23.09
N ILE A 207 13.15 20.39 21.85
CA ILE A 207 14.10 21.29 21.18
C ILE A 207 14.19 22.62 21.93
N ALA A 208 13.04 23.22 22.25
CA ALA A 208 12.97 24.49 22.96
C ALA A 208 13.55 24.40 24.38
N ASP A 209 13.18 23.36 25.13
CA ASP A 209 13.74 23.09 26.46
C ASP A 209 15.27 22.86 26.40
N ALA A 210 15.77 22.07 25.44
CA ALA A 210 17.20 21.77 25.33
C ALA A 210 18.06 22.98 24.93
N GLU A 211 17.54 23.87 24.07
CA GLU A 211 18.22 25.12 23.71
C GLU A 211 18.27 26.08 24.91
N VAL A 212 17.17 26.27 25.66
CA VAL A 212 17.16 27.14 26.85
C VAL A 212 18.07 26.60 27.96
N LEU A 213 18.11 25.28 28.18
CA LEU A 213 19.04 24.65 29.11
C LEU A 213 20.52 24.75 28.70
N SER A 214 20.84 25.17 27.47
CA SER A 214 22.22 25.46 27.08
C SER A 214 22.71 26.84 27.53
N GLN A 215 21.79 27.72 27.92
CA GLN A 215 22.05 29.13 28.25
C GLN A 215 21.67 29.51 29.70
N THR A 216 21.16 28.56 30.49
CA THR A 216 20.60 28.81 31.83
C THR A 216 20.86 27.66 32.80
N GLU A 217 20.80 27.92 34.10
CA GLU A 217 20.88 26.86 35.12
C GLU A 217 19.61 25.99 35.14
N LYS A 218 19.83 24.67 35.16
CA LYS A 218 18.76 23.66 35.04
C LYS A 218 17.73 23.76 36.17
N THR A 219 18.19 23.94 37.41
CA THR A 219 17.38 24.01 38.63
C THR A 219 16.34 25.13 38.58
N SER A 220 16.75 26.35 38.21
CA SER A 220 15.84 27.49 38.07
C SER A 220 14.85 27.30 36.92
N TYR A 221 15.28 26.71 35.79
CA TYR A 221 14.37 26.42 34.69
C TYR A 221 13.27 25.42 35.08
N TYR A 222 13.63 24.34 35.80
CA TYR A 222 12.65 23.35 36.27
C TYR A 222 11.61 23.91 37.23
N GLN A 223 12.04 24.73 38.21
CA GLN A 223 11.12 25.37 39.16
C GLN A 223 10.10 26.23 38.43
N ASN A 224 10.54 26.97 37.41
CA ASN A 224 9.67 27.81 36.60
C ASN A 224 8.69 26.97 35.75
N LEU A 225 9.18 25.95 35.04
CA LEU A 225 8.34 25.03 34.25
C LEU A 225 7.28 24.32 35.11
N LEU A 226 7.61 23.95 36.35
CA LEU A 226 6.66 23.36 37.30
C LEU A 226 5.62 24.40 37.77
N SER A 227 6.05 25.61 38.14
CA SER A 227 5.12 26.66 38.58
C SER A 227 4.14 27.10 37.49
N GLU A 228 4.58 27.13 36.23
CA GLU A 228 3.77 27.47 35.06
C GLU A 228 2.67 26.44 34.77
N VAL A 229 2.99 25.17 34.99
CA VAL A 229 2.14 24.02 34.63
C VAL A 229 1.06 23.73 35.66
N PHE A 230 1.40 23.84 36.95
CA PHE A 230 0.54 23.27 37.99
C PHE A 230 -0.59 24.20 38.45
N GLN A 231 -0.48 25.53 38.25
CA GLN A 231 -1.52 26.57 38.42
C GLN A 231 -2.58 26.37 39.53
N THR A 232 -2.24 25.74 40.66
CA THR A 232 -3.21 25.42 41.72
C THR A 232 -2.62 25.51 43.12
N HIS A 233 -3.38 26.16 44.00
CA HIS A 233 -4.29 25.42 44.87
C HIS A 233 -5.74 25.84 44.47
N THR A 234 -6.71 24.98 44.18
CA THR A 234 -6.78 23.51 44.11
C THR A 234 -7.45 23.05 42.78
N VAL A 235 -7.90 21.79 42.68
CA VAL A 235 -8.42 21.16 41.44
C VAL A 235 -9.90 21.47 41.19
N SER A 236 -10.31 21.69 39.93
CA SER A 236 -11.66 21.34 39.46
C SER A 236 -11.69 21.02 37.96
N PHE A 237 -12.64 20.19 37.54
CA PHE A 237 -12.81 19.72 36.16
C PHE A 237 -13.35 20.84 35.26
N ILE A 238 -12.57 21.27 34.26
CA ILE A 238 -12.97 21.67 32.88
C ILE A 238 -11.68 22.12 32.16
N ASN A 239 -11.06 21.23 31.37
CA ASN A 239 -10.33 21.52 30.12
C ASN A 239 -9.49 20.30 29.65
N THR A 240 -9.91 19.68 28.55
CA THR A 240 -9.34 18.45 27.98
C THR A 240 -7.98 18.62 27.27
N PHE A 241 -7.27 19.74 27.52
CA PHE A 241 -5.97 20.04 26.91
C PHE A 241 -4.75 19.84 27.83
N PHE A 242 -4.95 19.82 29.16
CA PHE A 242 -3.87 19.49 30.09
C PHE A 242 -3.51 18.00 30.02
N ASN A 243 -2.41 17.68 29.34
CA ASN A 243 -1.84 16.33 29.29
C ASN A 243 -0.75 16.23 30.38
N PRO A 244 -1.01 15.74 31.61
CA PRO A 244 0.04 15.55 32.63
C PRO A 244 1.16 14.60 32.15
N SER A 245 0.86 13.75 31.15
CA SER A 245 1.86 12.89 30.50
C SER A 245 2.88 13.64 29.63
N LEU A 246 2.63 14.87 29.17
CA LEU A 246 3.59 15.64 28.37
C LEU A 246 4.66 16.27 29.25
N ILE A 247 4.26 16.91 30.35
CA ILE A 247 5.19 17.51 31.32
C ILE A 247 6.12 16.45 31.91
N LYS A 248 5.57 15.30 32.33
CA LYS A 248 6.38 14.14 32.78
C LYS A 248 7.43 13.74 31.73
N LYS A 249 7.09 13.73 30.43
CA LYS A 249 8.02 13.37 29.36
C LYS A 249 9.09 14.44 29.13
N ARG A 250 8.72 15.74 29.16
CA ARG A 250 9.68 16.86 29.10
C ARG A 250 10.71 16.72 30.22
N ILE A 251 10.28 16.65 31.48
CA ILE A 251 11.15 16.50 32.65
C ILE A 251 12.08 15.27 32.54
N VAL A 252 11.53 14.10 32.17
CA VAL A 252 12.32 12.86 32.01
C VAL A 252 13.36 12.99 30.89
N MET A 253 13.05 13.65 29.77
CA MET A 253 14.02 13.85 28.69
C MET A 253 15.09 14.89 29.03
N LEU A 254 14.78 15.90 29.84
CA LEU A 254 15.75 16.91 30.29
C LEU A 254 16.75 16.38 31.33
N HIS A 255 16.33 15.41 32.13
CA HIS A 255 17.22 14.64 33.02
C HIS A 255 18.04 13.55 32.31
N LYS A 256 17.78 13.28 31.03
CA LYS A 256 18.46 12.20 30.31
C LYS A 256 19.87 12.61 29.87
N THR A 257 20.83 11.70 30.00
CA THR A 257 22.17 11.86 29.42
C THR A 257 22.09 11.89 27.89
N LYS A 258 22.95 12.70 27.24
CA LYS A 258 22.94 12.83 25.78
C LYS A 258 23.22 11.47 25.12
N SER A 259 22.42 11.11 24.12
CA SER A 259 22.58 9.91 23.30
C SER A 259 23.98 9.86 22.66
N ARG A 260 24.58 8.66 22.62
CA ARG A 260 25.88 8.43 21.96
C ARG A 260 25.69 8.53 20.45
N LYS A 261 26.67 9.08 19.71
CA LYS A 261 26.60 9.19 18.23
C LYS A 261 26.30 7.87 17.53
N ILE A 262 26.73 6.73 18.09
CA ILE A 262 26.41 5.38 17.56
C ILE A 262 24.91 5.06 17.52
N GLN A 263 24.09 5.68 18.38
CA GLN A 263 22.62 5.51 18.37
C GLN A 263 21.97 6.19 17.15
N LEU A 264 22.70 7.04 16.41
CA LEU A 264 22.25 7.59 15.13
C LEU A 264 22.05 6.50 14.06
N PHE A 265 22.76 5.37 14.16
CA PHE A 265 22.56 4.21 13.26
C PHE A 265 21.12 3.67 13.31
N LYS A 266 20.36 3.89 14.39
CA LYS A 266 18.94 3.50 14.46
C LYS A 266 18.07 4.17 13.39
N PHE A 267 18.45 5.37 12.92
CA PHE A 267 17.75 6.02 11.82
C PHE A 267 18.06 5.36 10.45
N ALA A 268 19.23 4.71 10.31
CA ALA A 268 19.57 3.96 9.10
C ALA A 268 18.69 2.71 8.91
N LEU A 269 18.03 2.21 9.96
CA LEU A 269 17.05 1.11 9.88
C LEU A 269 15.81 1.45 9.04
N LEU A 270 15.59 2.73 8.72
CA LEU A 270 14.62 3.17 7.71
C LEU A 270 14.94 2.55 6.33
N LEU A 271 16.21 2.47 5.95
CA LEU A 271 16.63 2.07 4.59
C LEU A 271 16.29 0.61 4.25
N PRO A 272 16.63 -0.42 5.06
CA PRO A 272 16.20 -1.80 4.77
C PRO A 272 14.68 -2.00 4.86
N LEU A 273 14.00 -1.19 5.67
CA LEU A 273 12.53 -1.19 5.74
C LEU A 273 11.91 -0.65 4.45
N LEU A 274 12.48 0.41 3.86
CA LEU A 274 12.06 0.94 2.57
C LEU A 274 12.30 -0.05 1.43
N THR A 275 13.45 -0.70 1.37
CA THR A 275 13.72 -1.71 0.34
C THR A 275 12.77 -2.90 0.45
N LEU A 276 12.43 -3.34 1.66
CA LEU A 276 11.44 -4.39 1.89
C LEU A 276 10.04 -3.97 1.41
N PHE A 277 9.59 -2.74 1.70
CA PHE A 277 8.30 -2.26 1.22
C PHE A 277 8.23 -2.12 -0.30
N VAL A 278 9.26 -1.59 -0.95
CA VAL A 278 9.31 -1.50 -2.42
C VAL A 278 9.33 -2.89 -3.05
N ALA A 279 10.00 -3.87 -2.44
CA ALA A 279 9.96 -5.26 -2.91
C ALA A 279 8.57 -5.87 -2.79
N ILE A 280 7.88 -5.70 -1.65
CA ILE A 280 6.50 -6.19 -1.45
C ILE A 280 5.54 -5.53 -2.45
N SER A 281 5.59 -4.20 -2.60
CA SER A 281 4.74 -3.47 -3.55
C SER A 281 5.06 -3.72 -5.03
N SER A 282 6.27 -4.18 -5.35
CA SER A 282 6.64 -4.59 -6.72
C SER A 282 6.24 -6.04 -7.02
N CYS A 283 6.00 -6.86 -5.98
CA CYS A 283 5.62 -8.28 -6.06
C CYS A 283 4.09 -8.49 -5.91
N GLU A 284 3.28 -7.46 -6.19
CA GLU A 284 1.81 -7.55 -6.14
C GLU A 284 1.28 -8.32 -7.36
N GLN A 285 1.31 -9.66 -7.27
CA GLN A 285 0.79 -10.56 -8.31
C GLN A 285 -0.72 -10.31 -8.51
N SER A 286 -1.08 -9.97 -9.74
CA SER A 286 -2.46 -9.60 -10.10
C SER A 286 -3.36 -10.84 -10.24
N GLN A 287 -3.69 -11.48 -9.11
CA GLN A 287 -4.78 -12.46 -9.07
C GLN A 287 -6.12 -11.73 -9.20
N THR A 288 -6.68 -11.74 -10.41
CA THR A 288 -8.08 -11.38 -10.66
C THR A 288 -8.86 -12.65 -11.01
N ASP A 289 -9.09 -13.50 -10.02
CA ASP A 289 -10.07 -14.59 -10.12
C ASP A 289 -11.27 -14.25 -9.22
N ASN A 290 -12.30 -13.68 -9.83
CA ASN A 290 -13.61 -13.49 -9.20
C ASN A 290 -14.36 -14.83 -9.20
N SER A 291 -14.08 -15.68 -8.21
CA SER A 291 -14.89 -16.87 -7.90
C SER A 291 -15.33 -16.85 -6.44
N GLN A 292 -16.21 -15.90 -6.10
CA GLN A 292 -17.15 -16.10 -5.00
C GLN A 292 -18.45 -16.70 -5.56
N ASN A 293 -18.58 -18.01 -5.42
CA ASN A 293 -19.85 -18.64 -5.13
C ASN A 293 -19.57 -19.85 -4.23
N ASP A 294 -19.92 -19.71 -2.96
CA ASP A 294 -19.94 -20.81 -2.00
C ASP A 294 -21.09 -21.76 -2.36
N GLY A 295 -20.77 -23.04 -2.52
CA GLY A 295 -21.65 -24.01 -3.15
C GLY A 295 -20.89 -25.28 -3.45
N LEU A 296 -20.89 -26.20 -2.48
CA LEU A 296 -20.18 -27.48 -2.47
C LEU A 296 -20.28 -28.25 -3.81
N GLN A 297 -19.29 -28.09 -4.68
CA GLN A 297 -19.13 -28.87 -5.91
C GLN A 297 -18.04 -29.92 -5.71
N THR A 298 -18.43 -31.19 -5.86
CA THR A 298 -17.49 -32.32 -5.89
C THR A 298 -16.63 -32.19 -7.15
N ILE A 299 -15.39 -31.73 -6.99
CA ILE A 299 -14.39 -31.79 -8.05
C ILE A 299 -14.11 -33.27 -8.27
N VAL A 300 -14.50 -33.80 -9.42
CA VAL A 300 -14.07 -35.13 -9.84
C VAL A 300 -12.81 -34.98 -10.66
N GLU A 301 -11.76 -35.67 -10.21
CA GLU A 301 -10.45 -35.70 -10.83
C GLU A 301 -10.19 -37.13 -11.28
N ILE A 302 -9.98 -37.31 -12.58
CA ILE A 302 -9.68 -38.61 -13.18
C ILE A 302 -8.26 -38.53 -13.71
N GLU A 303 -7.37 -39.29 -13.08
CA GLU A 303 -5.99 -39.46 -13.51
C GLU A 303 -5.91 -40.75 -14.35
N GLN A 304 -5.69 -40.61 -15.66
CA GLN A 304 -5.33 -41.74 -16.52
C GLN A 304 -3.83 -41.99 -16.37
N VAL A 305 -3.45 -42.84 -15.42
CA VAL A 305 -2.06 -43.29 -15.24
C VAL A 305 -1.76 -44.40 -16.25
N GLU A 306 -1.10 -44.06 -17.35
CA GLU A 306 -0.40 -45.05 -18.18
C GLU A 306 1.02 -45.33 -17.68
N ASP A 307 1.53 -46.50 -18.05
CA ASP A 307 2.48 -47.27 -17.23
C ASP A 307 3.93 -46.75 -17.25
N GLY A 308 4.45 -46.53 -16.04
CA GLY A 308 5.87 -46.50 -15.65
C GLY A 308 6.96 -46.26 -16.69
N LYS A 309 7.22 -44.99 -17.05
CA LYS A 309 8.55 -44.55 -17.49
C LYS A 309 8.97 -43.26 -16.78
N ASP A 310 10.18 -43.32 -16.21
CA ASP A 310 10.83 -42.24 -15.46
C ASP A 310 11.42 -41.21 -16.43
N TYR A 311 10.70 -40.12 -16.69
CA TYR A 311 11.16 -39.02 -17.55
C TYR A 311 11.83 -37.92 -16.71
N PRO A 312 13.06 -37.49 -17.04
CA PRO A 312 13.77 -36.50 -16.24
C PRO A 312 13.27 -35.08 -16.48
N LEU A 313 12.87 -34.42 -15.39
CA LEU A 313 12.59 -32.98 -15.22
C LEU A 313 11.73 -32.29 -16.31
N ASP A 314 10.52 -31.87 -15.93
CA ASP A 314 9.71 -30.92 -16.70
C ASP A 314 10.51 -29.64 -16.99
N VAL A 315 10.95 -29.47 -18.23
CA VAL A 315 11.74 -28.30 -18.65
C VAL A 315 10.80 -27.11 -18.86
N PRO A 316 11.08 -25.96 -18.25
CA PRO A 316 10.24 -24.78 -18.42
C PRO A 316 10.06 -24.30 -19.87
N PHE A 317 8.80 -24.16 -20.33
CA PHE A 317 8.44 -23.62 -21.66
C PHE A 317 9.04 -22.24 -21.95
N ALA A 318 9.36 -21.45 -20.90
CA ALA A 318 10.04 -20.17 -21.03
C ALA A 318 11.49 -20.28 -21.55
N ILE A 319 12.05 -21.49 -21.61
CA ILE A 319 13.42 -21.78 -22.03
C ILE A 319 13.45 -22.64 -23.31
N ILE A 320 12.33 -23.21 -23.77
CA ILE A 320 12.34 -24.09 -24.96
C ILE A 320 12.54 -23.27 -26.25
N ASP A 321 13.46 -23.75 -27.08
CA ASP A 321 13.88 -23.09 -28.32
C ASP A 321 12.87 -23.30 -29.46
N GLN A 322 12.12 -24.42 -29.42
CA GLN A 322 11.08 -24.76 -30.42
C GLN A 322 9.86 -25.43 -29.74
N ALA A 323 8.66 -24.91 -29.98
CA ALA A 323 7.42 -25.54 -29.56
C ALA A 323 7.10 -26.82 -30.37
N PRO A 324 6.30 -27.76 -29.83
CA PRO A 324 5.82 -28.93 -30.57
C PRO A 324 5.05 -28.55 -31.83
N ILE A 325 5.28 -29.25 -32.93
CA ILE A 325 4.68 -28.95 -34.24
C ILE A 325 3.49 -29.88 -34.47
N TYR A 326 2.31 -29.29 -34.65
CA TYR A 326 1.09 -30.00 -35.04
C TYR A 326 1.13 -30.37 -36.53
N PRO A 327 0.66 -31.57 -36.95
CA PRO A 327 0.61 -31.96 -38.37
C PRO A 327 0.00 -30.88 -39.28
N GLY A 328 0.79 -30.44 -40.26
CA GLY A 328 0.43 -29.33 -41.16
C GLY A 328 0.78 -27.91 -40.69
N CYS A 329 1.50 -27.75 -39.58
CA CYS A 329 2.18 -26.49 -39.19
C CYS A 329 3.68 -26.47 -39.60
N GLU A 330 4.16 -27.51 -40.30
CA GLU A 330 5.57 -27.80 -40.61
C GLU A 330 6.31 -26.73 -41.44
N ASN A 331 5.60 -25.91 -42.21
CA ASN A 331 6.18 -24.90 -43.11
C ASN A 331 6.41 -23.53 -42.45
N LEU A 332 6.14 -23.38 -41.14
CA LEU A 332 6.28 -22.12 -40.42
C LEU A 332 7.71 -21.94 -39.90
N SER A 333 8.22 -20.71 -40.00
CA SER A 333 9.66 -20.43 -39.79
C SER A 333 9.98 -19.82 -38.43
N THR A 334 8.99 -19.27 -37.72
CA THR A 334 9.18 -18.67 -36.40
C THR A 334 8.47 -19.47 -35.30
N ASN A 335 9.04 -19.44 -34.09
CA ASN A 335 8.44 -20.11 -32.92
C ASN A 335 7.12 -19.44 -32.49
N GLU A 336 6.93 -18.16 -32.79
CA GLU A 336 5.65 -17.45 -32.54
C GLU A 336 4.53 -17.97 -33.45
N GLU A 337 4.77 -18.05 -34.78
CA GLU A 337 3.82 -18.64 -35.74
C GLU A 337 3.51 -20.12 -35.42
N LEU A 338 4.51 -20.89 -34.98
CA LEU A 338 4.32 -22.29 -34.59
C LEU A 338 3.41 -22.44 -33.35
N LYS A 339 3.57 -21.56 -32.35
CA LYS A 339 2.70 -21.53 -31.16
C LYS A 339 1.27 -21.13 -31.51
N GLU A 340 1.09 -20.15 -32.39
CA GLU A 340 -0.23 -19.72 -32.89
C GLU A 340 -0.90 -20.85 -33.68
N CYS A 341 -0.19 -21.49 -34.62
CA CYS A 341 -0.71 -22.62 -35.39
C CYS A 341 -1.06 -23.82 -34.50
N PHE A 342 -0.24 -24.15 -33.50
CA PHE A 342 -0.57 -25.19 -32.52
C PHE A 342 -1.84 -24.86 -31.74
N SER A 343 -1.95 -23.63 -31.22
CA SER A 343 -3.13 -23.13 -30.51
C SER A 343 -4.41 -23.22 -31.35
N ASP A 344 -4.36 -22.80 -32.61
CA ASP A 344 -5.48 -22.83 -33.54
C ASP A 344 -5.91 -24.26 -33.87
N LYS A 345 -4.96 -25.19 -34.05
CA LYS A 345 -5.27 -26.60 -34.36
C LYS A 345 -5.92 -27.30 -33.17
N ILE A 346 -5.42 -27.09 -31.95
CA ILE A 346 -6.03 -27.62 -30.72
C ILE A 346 -7.42 -27.01 -30.50
N THR A 347 -7.55 -25.69 -30.67
CA THR A 347 -8.84 -24.98 -30.59
C THR A 347 -9.86 -25.54 -31.57
N LYS A 348 -9.44 -25.74 -32.83
CA LYS A 348 -10.27 -26.31 -33.89
C LYS A 348 -10.69 -27.74 -33.54
N LEU A 349 -9.74 -28.61 -33.19
CA LEU A 349 -10.00 -30.00 -32.80
C LEU A 349 -11.07 -30.09 -31.70
N ILE A 350 -10.93 -29.29 -30.64
CA ILE A 350 -11.88 -29.24 -29.53
C ILE A 350 -13.24 -28.73 -30.02
N SER A 351 -13.28 -27.63 -30.78
CA SER A 351 -14.55 -27.05 -31.26
C SER A 351 -15.34 -27.96 -32.23
N GLU A 352 -14.66 -28.81 -33.01
CA GLU A 352 -15.28 -29.72 -33.97
C GLU A 352 -15.70 -31.06 -33.35
N ASN A 353 -15.07 -31.50 -32.26
CA ASN A 353 -15.26 -32.83 -31.70
C ASN A 353 -15.92 -32.88 -30.31
N PHE A 354 -16.05 -31.75 -29.60
CA PHE A 354 -16.65 -31.70 -28.25
C PHE A 354 -18.18 -31.74 -28.31
N ASP A 355 -18.78 -32.81 -27.79
CA ASP A 355 -20.22 -32.98 -27.72
C ASP A 355 -20.84 -32.18 -26.56
N THR A 356 -21.36 -31.00 -26.88
CA THR A 356 -22.16 -30.20 -25.93
C THR A 356 -23.40 -30.91 -25.38
N SER A 357 -23.82 -32.04 -25.95
CA SER A 357 -25.00 -32.79 -25.51
C SER A 357 -24.85 -33.48 -24.14
N VAL A 358 -23.62 -33.68 -23.68
CA VAL A 358 -23.31 -34.21 -22.32
C VAL A 358 -23.83 -33.32 -21.18
N ALA A 359 -24.23 -32.08 -21.48
CA ALA A 359 -24.80 -31.13 -20.52
C ALA A 359 -26.27 -31.39 -20.15
N LYS A 360 -27.03 -32.15 -20.96
CA LYS A 360 -28.50 -32.28 -20.84
C LYS A 360 -28.96 -32.76 -19.45
N ASP A 361 -28.24 -33.73 -18.87
CA ASP A 361 -28.59 -34.34 -17.59
C ASP A 361 -27.81 -33.75 -16.40
N SER A 362 -27.04 -32.68 -16.61
CA SER A 362 -26.18 -32.07 -15.58
C SER A 362 -26.93 -31.22 -14.55
N GLY A 363 -28.09 -30.67 -14.92
CA GLY A 363 -28.81 -29.66 -14.13
C GLY A 363 -28.09 -28.30 -14.01
N LEU A 364 -26.95 -28.14 -14.67
CA LEU A 364 -26.15 -26.92 -14.69
C LEU A 364 -26.64 -25.96 -15.79
N ASN A 365 -26.48 -24.66 -15.58
CA ASN A 365 -26.98 -23.62 -16.48
C ASN A 365 -25.92 -22.53 -16.71
N GLY A 366 -25.92 -21.92 -17.90
CA GLY A 366 -24.98 -20.85 -18.26
C GLY A 366 -23.57 -21.37 -18.57
N LYS A 367 -22.58 -20.48 -18.49
CA LYS A 367 -21.18 -20.77 -18.85
C LYS A 367 -20.54 -21.77 -17.89
N GLN A 368 -20.10 -22.91 -18.42
CA GLN A 368 -19.30 -23.90 -17.72
C GLN A 368 -17.84 -23.81 -18.18
N ARG A 369 -16.90 -24.03 -17.25
CA ARG A 369 -15.46 -24.05 -17.50
C ARG A 369 -14.89 -25.41 -17.12
N ILE A 370 -14.22 -26.05 -18.06
CA ILE A 370 -13.40 -27.25 -17.86
C ILE A 370 -11.95 -26.79 -17.92
N SER A 371 -11.14 -27.19 -16.94
CA SER A 371 -9.69 -27.00 -16.98
C SER A 371 -9.03 -28.31 -17.35
N VAL A 372 -8.34 -28.35 -18.48
CA VAL A 372 -7.60 -29.53 -18.94
C VAL A 372 -6.10 -29.25 -18.85
N GLN A 373 -5.34 -30.21 -18.34
CA GLN A 373 -3.88 -30.22 -18.30
C GLN A 373 -3.38 -31.49 -19.00
N PHE A 374 -2.28 -31.38 -19.74
CA PHE A 374 -1.67 -32.52 -20.43
C PHE A 374 -0.21 -32.25 -20.73
N THR A 375 0.57 -33.32 -20.85
CA THR A 375 1.98 -33.27 -21.25
C THR A 375 2.13 -33.79 -22.66
N ILE A 376 2.99 -33.16 -23.47
CA ILE A 376 3.53 -33.74 -24.70
C ILE A 376 4.90 -34.28 -24.35
N ASN A 377 5.16 -35.58 -24.59
CA ASN A 377 6.43 -36.23 -24.24
C ASN A 377 7.54 -35.99 -25.29
N GLN A 378 8.71 -36.62 -25.09
CA GLN A 378 9.88 -36.47 -25.97
C GLN A 378 9.69 -37.14 -27.34
N GLU A 379 8.70 -38.03 -27.43
CA GLU A 379 8.27 -38.76 -28.62
C GLU A 379 7.19 -38.02 -29.41
N GLY A 380 6.58 -36.96 -28.84
CA GLY A 380 5.49 -36.18 -29.45
C GLY A 380 4.08 -36.74 -29.19
N GLU A 381 3.96 -37.71 -28.30
CA GLU A 381 2.70 -38.31 -27.86
C GLU A 381 2.11 -37.54 -26.68
N LEU A 382 0.80 -37.69 -26.49
CA LEU A 382 0.05 -37.10 -25.39
C LEU A 382 0.13 -38.01 -24.16
N SER A 383 0.50 -37.45 -23.00
CA SER A 383 0.54 -38.17 -21.72
C SER A 383 -0.03 -37.31 -20.57
N ASN A 384 -0.35 -37.97 -19.44
CA ASN A 384 -0.81 -37.33 -18.20
C ASN A 384 -1.98 -36.35 -18.42
N VAL A 385 -3.01 -36.77 -19.17
CA VAL A 385 -4.21 -35.95 -19.41
C VAL A 385 -5.07 -35.91 -18.15
N VAL A 386 -5.18 -34.74 -17.54
CA VAL A 386 -6.00 -34.48 -16.35
C VAL A 386 -7.02 -33.40 -16.66
N ALA A 387 -8.30 -33.73 -16.59
CA ALA A 387 -9.39 -32.76 -16.72
C ALA A 387 -10.08 -32.54 -15.36
N ARG A 388 -10.46 -31.29 -15.09
CA ARG A 388 -11.19 -30.87 -13.88
C ARG A 388 -12.43 -30.07 -14.27
N ALA A 389 -13.60 -30.53 -13.83
CA ALA A 389 -14.89 -29.88 -14.06
C ALA A 389 -15.87 -30.15 -12.90
N PRO A 390 -16.96 -29.36 -12.77
CA PRO A 390 -18.01 -29.58 -11.78
C PRO A 390 -18.86 -30.85 -11.96
N TYR A 391 -18.75 -31.54 -13.10
CA TYR A 391 -19.62 -32.65 -13.47
C TYR A 391 -18.83 -33.71 -14.24
N GLU A 392 -18.98 -34.97 -13.83
CA GLU A 392 -18.18 -36.11 -14.30
C GLU A 392 -18.21 -36.32 -15.83
N PRO A 393 -19.39 -36.32 -16.51
CA PRO A 393 -19.44 -36.36 -17.97
C PRO A 393 -18.65 -35.26 -18.70
N PHE A 394 -18.41 -34.09 -18.09
CA PHE A 394 -17.56 -33.05 -18.69
C PHE A 394 -16.07 -33.43 -18.65
N VAL A 395 -15.65 -34.12 -17.58
CA VAL A 395 -14.28 -34.64 -17.44
C VAL A 395 -14.03 -35.74 -18.48
N GLN A 396 -14.96 -36.70 -18.57
CA GLN A 396 -14.91 -37.80 -19.53
C GLN A 396 -14.88 -37.31 -20.99
N GLU A 397 -15.75 -36.36 -21.34
CA GLU A 397 -15.83 -35.81 -22.68
C GLU A 397 -14.59 -34.99 -23.05
N ALA A 398 -14.06 -34.20 -22.12
CA ALA A 398 -12.80 -33.48 -22.33
C ALA A 398 -11.63 -34.45 -22.58
N ILE A 399 -11.48 -35.49 -21.75
CA ILE A 399 -10.43 -36.52 -21.94
C ILE A 399 -10.59 -37.22 -23.29
N ARG A 400 -11.82 -37.60 -23.67
CA ARG A 400 -12.11 -38.22 -24.97
C ARG A 400 -11.66 -37.35 -26.14
N VAL A 401 -11.94 -36.05 -26.09
CA VAL A 401 -11.57 -35.09 -27.14
C VAL A 401 -10.06 -34.87 -27.19
N MET A 402 -9.38 -34.79 -26.06
CA MET A 402 -7.91 -34.66 -26.03
C MET A 402 -7.22 -35.89 -26.61
N ASN A 403 -7.74 -37.09 -26.38
CA ASN A 403 -7.21 -38.32 -26.95
C ASN A 403 -7.39 -38.44 -28.49
N LEU A 404 -8.00 -37.44 -29.15
CA LEU A 404 -8.02 -37.30 -30.61
C LEU A 404 -6.84 -36.50 -31.16
N ILE A 405 -5.95 -35.96 -30.31
CA ILE A 405 -4.75 -35.25 -30.74
C ILE A 405 -3.82 -36.25 -31.48
N PRO A 406 -3.44 -35.98 -32.74
CA PRO A 406 -2.54 -36.84 -33.49
C PRO A 406 -1.11 -36.74 -32.93
N LEU A 407 -0.25 -37.71 -33.27
CA LEU A 407 1.17 -37.65 -32.98
C LEU A 407 1.77 -36.32 -33.47
N LEU A 408 2.45 -35.61 -32.58
CA LEU A 408 3.05 -34.30 -32.83
C LEU A 408 4.56 -34.45 -33.09
N THR A 409 5.20 -33.41 -33.62
CA THR A 409 6.67 -33.32 -33.50
C THR A 409 6.99 -32.78 -32.11
N PRO A 410 7.85 -33.43 -31.30
CA PRO A 410 8.18 -32.99 -29.94
C PRO A 410 8.85 -31.61 -29.93
N GLY A 411 8.64 -30.87 -28.84
CA GLY A 411 9.32 -29.59 -28.59
C GLY A 411 10.81 -29.80 -28.31
N LYS A 412 11.64 -28.80 -28.64
CA LYS A 412 13.09 -28.87 -28.44
C LYS A 412 13.63 -27.79 -27.53
N HIS A 413 14.63 -28.16 -26.74
CA HIS A 413 15.48 -27.27 -25.97
C HIS A 413 16.95 -27.73 -26.06
N GLU A 414 17.88 -26.84 -26.38
CA GLU A 414 19.30 -27.16 -26.62
C GLU A 414 19.47 -28.34 -27.61
N ASP A 415 18.73 -28.32 -28.72
CA ASP A 415 18.63 -29.39 -29.74
C ASP A 415 18.12 -30.77 -29.26
N LYS A 416 17.70 -30.91 -28.00
CA LYS A 416 17.12 -32.15 -27.43
C LYS A 416 15.60 -32.07 -27.37
N SER A 417 14.92 -33.18 -27.63
CA SER A 417 13.48 -33.31 -27.35
C SER A 417 13.21 -33.19 -25.85
N VAL A 418 12.20 -32.42 -25.46
CA VAL A 418 11.81 -32.22 -24.06
C VAL A 418 10.31 -32.39 -23.87
N SER A 419 9.91 -32.90 -22.71
CA SER A 419 8.50 -32.98 -22.31
C SER A 419 7.99 -31.60 -21.91
N VAL A 420 6.76 -31.26 -22.31
CA VAL A 420 6.17 -29.92 -22.10
C VAL A 420 4.73 -30.03 -21.60
N LEU A 421 4.44 -29.37 -20.47
CA LEU A 421 3.12 -29.28 -19.85
C LEU A 421 2.30 -28.11 -20.42
N TYR A 422 1.04 -28.38 -20.78
CA TYR A 422 0.07 -27.42 -21.31
C TYR A 422 -1.19 -27.36 -20.45
N SER A 423 -1.94 -26.25 -20.55
CA SER A 423 -3.30 -26.17 -20.03
C SER A 423 -4.26 -25.46 -20.99
N VAL A 424 -5.45 -26.06 -21.16
CA VAL A 424 -6.54 -25.53 -22.00
C VAL A 424 -7.77 -25.30 -21.13
N PRO A 425 -8.30 -24.06 -21.05
CA PRO A 425 -9.65 -23.80 -20.56
C PRO A 425 -10.67 -24.00 -21.69
N ILE A 426 -11.50 -25.05 -21.60
CA ILE A 426 -12.64 -25.25 -22.49
C ILE A 426 -13.86 -24.59 -21.84
N ILE A 427 -14.51 -23.65 -22.53
CA ILE A 427 -15.70 -22.95 -22.03
C ILE A 427 -16.86 -23.12 -23.02
N PHE A 428 -18.01 -23.53 -22.50
CA PHE A 428 -19.22 -23.70 -23.29
C PHE A 428 -20.45 -23.22 -22.51
N GLU A 429 -21.50 -22.81 -23.22
CA GLU A 429 -22.70 -22.27 -22.61
C GLU A 429 -23.85 -23.27 -22.68
N ILE A 430 -24.41 -23.62 -21.52
CA ILE A 430 -25.62 -24.44 -21.44
C ILE A 430 -26.84 -23.51 -21.52
N PRO A 431 -27.69 -23.64 -22.56
CA PRO A 431 -28.92 -22.85 -22.68
C PRO A 431 -29.89 -23.16 -21.53
N LYS A 432 -30.64 -22.14 -21.10
CA LYS A 432 -31.66 -22.23 -20.04
C LYS A 432 -32.98 -22.84 -20.51
#